data_AF-A0A920KWF0-F1
#
_entry.id   AF-A0A920KWF0-F1
#
_cell.length_a   1.000
_cell.length_b   1.000
_cell.length_c   1.000
_cell.angle_alpha   90.00
_cell.angle_beta   90.00
_cell.angle_gamma   90.00
#
_symmetry.space_group_name_H-M   'P 1'
#
loop_
_entity.id
_entity.type
_entity.pdbx_description
1 polymer ?
#
loop_
_entity_poly.entity_id
_entity_poly.type
_entity_poly.pdbx_seq_one_letter_code
_entity_poly.pdbx_strand_id
1 'polypeptide(L)'
;MQSRREFLQLASITAMLIGSSNWNSVAAKQQITENDLLKFDAKGQITLLHLTDIHGQLKPVYFRPPSENFGIGEYEGIPPHLVGKTFLDYFGIAPNTPLAYAHTMLDYVPLAREYGKLED
;
A
#
# COMPACT_ATOMS: atom_id res chain seq x y z
N MET A 1 43.22 7.42 4.34
CA MET A 1 42.76 6.31 3.49
C MET A 1 41.75 5.53 4.32
N GLN A 2 40.47 5.49 3.94
CA GLN A 2 39.51 4.63 4.65
C GLN A 2 39.97 3.18 4.51
N SER A 3 40.05 2.46 5.63
CA SER A 3 40.62 1.10 5.63
C SER A 3 39.70 0.14 4.84
N ARG A 4 40.24 -0.95 4.30
CA ARG A 4 39.45 -1.99 3.60
C ARG A 4 38.25 -2.46 4.44
N ARG A 5 38.37 -2.43 5.76
CA ARG A 5 37.33 -2.83 6.71
C ARG A 5 36.20 -1.81 6.79
N GLU A 6 36.52 -0.53 6.81
CA GLU A 6 35.55 0.57 6.78
C GLU A 6 34.79 0.60 5.45
N PHE A 7 35.50 0.35 4.34
CA PHE A 7 34.87 0.23 3.02
C PHE A 7 33.89 -0.95 2.97
N LEU A 8 34.27 -2.13 3.47
CA LEU A 8 33.37 -3.29 3.50
C LEU A 8 32.18 -3.08 4.44
N GLN A 9 32.38 -2.44 5.59
CA GLN A 9 31.29 -2.08 6.50
C GLN A 9 30.33 -1.09 5.84
N LEU A 10 30.85 -0.02 5.23
CA LEU A 10 30.04 0.96 4.52
C LEU A 10 29.28 0.30 3.37
N ALA A 11 29.94 -0.53 2.56
CA ALA A 11 29.31 -1.26 1.46
C ALA A 11 28.20 -2.19 1.95
N SER A 12 28.40 -2.89 3.07
CA SER A 12 27.37 -3.76 3.66
C SER A 12 26.17 -2.98 4.19
N ILE A 13 26.40 -1.85 4.86
CA ILE A 13 25.33 -0.97 5.35
C ILE A 13 24.56 -0.37 4.17
N THR A 14 25.26 0.10 3.13
CA THR A 14 24.65 0.63 1.91
C THR A 14 23.88 -0.44 1.14
N ALA A 15 24.40 -1.67 1.04
CA ALA A 15 23.70 -2.77 0.40
C ALA A 15 22.43 -3.19 1.17
N MET A 16 22.46 -3.15 2.50
CA MET A 16 21.26 -3.38 3.31
C MET A 16 20.24 -2.25 3.13
N LEU A 17 20.69 -0.99 3.09
CA LEU A 17 19.81 0.15 2.84
C LEU A 17 19.16 0.06 1.45
N ILE A 18 19.94 -0.20 0.41
CA ILE A 18 19.45 -0.33 -0.98
C ILE A 18 18.60 -1.60 -1.18
N GLY A 19 18.98 -2.71 -0.55
CA GLY A 19 18.24 -3.98 -0.62
C GLY A 19 16.94 -3.98 0.18
N SER A 20 16.83 -3.11 1.19
CA SER A 20 15.60 -2.88 1.97
C SER A 20 14.69 -1.80 1.40
N SER A 21 15.23 -0.91 0.56
CA SER A 21 14.44 0.14 -0.08
C SER A 21 13.61 -0.44 -1.23
N ASN A 22 12.30 -0.41 -1.08
CA ASN A 22 11.35 -0.77 -2.12
C ASN A 22 11.30 0.35 -3.17
N TRP A 23 11.66 0.02 -4.42
CA TRP A 23 11.79 1.01 -5.51
C TRP A 23 10.42 1.56 -5.96
N ASN A 24 9.33 0.92 -5.53
CA ASN A 24 7.96 1.37 -5.74
C ASN A 24 7.67 2.72 -5.07
N SER A 25 8.41 3.08 -4.01
CA SER A 25 8.31 4.38 -3.31
C SER A 25 8.64 5.59 -4.18
N VAL A 26 9.51 5.42 -5.18
CA VAL A 26 9.91 6.50 -6.09
C VAL A 26 8.81 6.78 -7.12
N ALA A 27 8.06 5.74 -7.53
CA ALA A 27 6.92 5.88 -8.43
C ALA A 27 5.70 6.52 -7.76
N ALA A 28 5.51 6.30 -6.45
CA ALA A 28 4.39 6.85 -5.68
C ALA A 28 4.39 8.39 -5.57
N LYS A 29 5.48 9.08 -5.94
CA LYS A 29 5.57 10.54 -5.95
C LYS A 29 5.17 11.19 -7.28
N GLN A 30 4.74 10.41 -8.28
CA GLN A 30 4.25 10.96 -9.54
C GLN A 30 2.86 11.58 -9.35
N GLN A 31 2.65 12.77 -9.93
CA GLN A 31 1.31 13.32 -10.04
C GLN A 31 0.49 12.41 -10.95
N ILE A 32 -0.59 11.85 -10.39
CA ILE A 32 -1.56 11.07 -11.14
C ILE A 32 -2.36 12.04 -12.00
N THR A 33 -2.36 11.84 -13.32
CA THR A 33 -3.23 12.59 -14.23
C THR A 33 -4.52 11.83 -14.51
N GLU A 34 -5.55 12.51 -15.01
CA GLU A 34 -6.80 11.85 -15.44
C GLU A 34 -6.53 10.73 -16.47
N ASN A 35 -5.57 10.94 -17.37
CA ASN A 35 -5.18 9.94 -18.35
C ASN A 35 -4.57 8.69 -17.70
N ASP A 36 -3.91 8.82 -16.54
CA ASP A 36 -3.38 7.68 -15.80
C ASP A 36 -4.51 6.88 -15.12
N LEU A 37 -5.55 7.55 -14.63
CA LEU A 37 -6.74 6.90 -14.06
C LEU A 37 -7.52 6.09 -15.12
N LEU A 38 -7.54 6.58 -16.36
CA LEU A 38 -8.22 5.94 -17.50
C LEU A 38 -7.32 4.99 -18.30
N LYS A 39 -6.10 4.72 -17.82
CA LYS A 39 -5.09 3.92 -18.53
C LYS A 39 -5.33 2.42 -18.36
N PHE A 40 -6.44 1.93 -18.89
CA PHE A 40 -6.76 0.51 -18.94
C PHE A 40 -7.44 0.14 -20.26
N ASP A 41 -7.33 -1.12 -20.66
CA ASP A 41 -8.06 -1.62 -21.82
C ASP A 41 -9.56 -1.63 -21.52
N ALA A 42 -10.33 -0.88 -22.31
CA ALA A 42 -11.79 -0.85 -22.19
C ALA A 42 -12.36 -2.28 -22.31
N LYS A 43 -13.11 -2.71 -21.31
CA LYS A 43 -13.75 -4.04 -21.27
C LYS A 43 -15.20 -4.04 -21.75
N GLY A 44 -15.78 -2.87 -21.99
CA GLY A 44 -17.19 -2.71 -22.35
C GLY A 44 -17.52 -1.27 -22.76
N GLN A 45 -18.81 -0.93 -22.73
CA GLN A 45 -19.30 0.37 -23.20
C GLN A 45 -19.35 1.45 -22.12
N ILE A 46 -19.27 1.06 -20.84
CA ILE A 46 -19.44 1.95 -19.69
C ILE A 46 -18.28 1.72 -18.72
N THR A 47 -17.71 2.82 -18.24
CA THR A 47 -16.80 2.86 -17.08
C THR A 47 -17.55 3.49 -15.92
N LEU A 48 -17.71 2.76 -14.81
CA LEU A 48 -18.28 3.29 -13.57
C LEU A 48 -17.13 3.63 -12.62
N LEU A 49 -16.94 4.92 -12.34
CA LEU A 49 -16.06 5.40 -11.27
C LEU A 49 -16.88 5.48 -9.97
N HIS A 50 -16.59 4.62 -9.00
CA HIS A 50 -17.32 4.53 -7.75
C HIS A 50 -16.43 4.90 -6.58
N LEU A 51 -16.79 5.97 -5.86
CA LEU A 51 -16.16 6.40 -4.62
C LEU A 51 -17.24 6.50 -3.53
N THR A 52 -16.90 6.10 -2.31
CA THR A 52 -17.81 6.18 -1.16
C THR A 52 -17.07 6.74 0.05
N ASP A 53 -17.83 7.16 1.07
CA ASP A 53 -17.32 7.45 2.41
C ASP A 53 -16.12 8.42 2.48
N ILE A 54 -16.03 9.39 1.55
CA ILE A 54 -14.96 10.40 1.55
C ILE A 54 -14.91 11.25 2.82
N HIS A 55 -15.98 11.25 3.64
CA HIS A 55 -16.11 12.01 4.89
C HIS A 55 -15.73 13.50 4.81
N GLY A 56 -15.79 14.11 3.62
CA GLY A 56 -15.36 15.49 3.39
C GLY A 56 -13.86 15.73 3.61
N GLN A 57 -13.01 14.71 3.43
CA GLN A 57 -11.56 14.85 3.55
C GLN A 57 -11.01 15.68 2.39
N LEU A 58 -10.82 16.99 2.63
CA LEU A 58 -10.33 17.94 1.60
C LEU A 58 -8.81 17.91 1.39
N LYS A 59 -8.09 17.17 2.24
CA LYS A 59 -6.63 17.05 2.21
C LYS A 59 -6.26 15.59 2.45
N PRO A 60 -5.13 15.12 1.88
CA PRO A 60 -4.65 13.77 2.11
C PRO A 60 -4.48 13.48 3.61
N VAL A 61 -4.81 12.27 4.05
CA VAL A 61 -4.68 11.80 5.43
C VAL A 61 -3.97 10.45 5.53
N TYR A 62 -3.46 10.13 6.72
CA TYR A 62 -2.99 8.78 7.01
C TYR A 62 -4.18 7.94 7.49
N PHE A 63 -4.66 7.02 6.66
CA PHE A 63 -5.77 6.14 6.99
C PHE A 63 -5.26 4.72 7.22
N ARG A 64 -5.37 4.24 8.47
CA ARG A 64 -4.97 2.88 8.84
C ARG A 64 -6.20 1.97 8.89
N PRO A 65 -6.27 0.92 8.06
CA PRO A 65 -7.31 -0.09 8.15
C PRO A 65 -7.36 -0.78 9.53
N PRO A 66 -8.53 -1.30 9.95
CA PRO A 66 -8.67 -1.94 11.25
C PRO A 66 -7.79 -3.18 11.39
N SER A 67 -7.33 -3.45 12.62
CA SER A 67 -6.62 -4.69 12.95
C SER A 67 -7.55 -5.86 13.26
N GLU A 68 -8.80 -5.56 13.58
CA GLU A 68 -9.82 -6.53 13.96
C GLU A 68 -11.14 -6.13 13.32
N ASN A 69 -11.86 -7.10 12.77
CA ASN A 69 -13.21 -6.93 12.28
C ASN A 69 -13.96 -8.24 12.50
N PHE A 70 -15.02 -8.21 13.32
CA PHE A 70 -15.71 -9.42 13.76
C PHE A 70 -17.02 -9.60 13.00
N GLY A 71 -17.10 -10.67 12.22
CA GLY A 71 -18.35 -11.17 11.65
C GLY A 71 -19.11 -12.04 12.66
N ILE A 72 -20.43 -12.15 12.52
CA ILE A 72 -21.27 -12.94 13.42
C ILE A 72 -22.09 -13.94 12.60
N GLY A 73 -22.15 -15.19 13.07
CA GLY A 73 -22.94 -16.25 12.45
C GLY A 73 -22.45 -16.57 11.05
N GLU A 74 -23.34 -16.51 10.07
CA GLU A 74 -23.02 -16.82 8.67
C GLU A 74 -22.04 -15.81 8.02
N TYR A 75 -21.79 -14.67 8.66
CA TYR A 75 -20.86 -13.65 8.18
C TYR A 75 -19.46 -13.75 8.82
N GLU A 76 -19.22 -14.75 9.67
CA GLU A 76 -17.89 -14.96 10.25
C GLU A 76 -16.88 -15.41 9.17
N GLY A 77 -15.73 -14.72 9.12
CA GLY A 77 -14.62 -15.12 8.25
C GLY A 77 -14.84 -14.91 6.75
N ILE A 78 -15.79 -14.06 6.36
CA ILE A 78 -15.98 -13.64 4.95
C ILE A 78 -15.87 -12.11 4.82
N PRO A 79 -15.60 -11.57 3.63
CA PRO A 79 -15.66 -10.12 3.40
C PRO A 79 -17.01 -9.53 3.87
N PRO A 80 -17.02 -8.39 4.55
CA PRO A 80 -15.90 -7.46 4.79
C PRO A 80 -15.08 -7.73 6.07
N HIS A 81 -15.28 -8.85 6.75
CA HIS A 81 -14.66 -9.17 8.05
C HIS A 81 -13.24 -9.76 7.96
N LEU A 82 -12.70 -9.92 6.75
CA LEU A 82 -11.31 -10.33 6.56
C LEU A 82 -10.37 -9.17 6.87
N VAL A 83 -9.29 -9.43 7.63
CA VAL A 83 -8.25 -8.45 7.95
C VAL A 83 -6.86 -9.06 7.78
N GLY A 84 -5.85 -8.19 7.67
CA GLY A 84 -4.44 -8.59 7.66
C GLY A 84 -4.09 -9.61 6.58
N LYS A 85 -3.34 -10.66 6.95
CA LYS A 85 -2.82 -11.64 6.00
C LYS A 85 -3.95 -12.42 5.31
N THR A 86 -5.01 -12.74 6.03
CA THR A 86 -6.18 -13.44 5.46
C THR A 86 -6.86 -12.61 4.36
N PHE A 87 -6.95 -11.29 4.55
CA PHE A 87 -7.44 -10.39 3.49
C PHE A 87 -6.52 -10.43 2.26
N LEU A 88 -5.21 -10.31 2.46
CA LEU A 88 -4.22 -10.34 1.36
C LEU A 88 -4.29 -11.66 0.59
N ASP A 89 -4.32 -12.79 1.29
CA ASP A 89 -4.38 -14.12 0.69
C ASP A 89 -5.68 -14.30 -0.11
N TYR A 90 -6.83 -13.87 0.42
CA TYR A 90 -8.14 -14.00 -0.23
C TYR A 90 -8.24 -13.21 -1.55
N PHE A 91 -7.71 -11.98 -1.58
CA PHE A 91 -7.74 -11.11 -2.77
C PHE A 91 -6.50 -11.24 -3.66
N GLY A 92 -5.54 -12.10 -3.31
CA GLY A 92 -4.30 -12.28 -4.08
C GLY A 92 -3.39 -11.05 -4.09
N ILE A 93 -3.40 -10.25 -3.02
CA ILE A 93 -2.58 -9.03 -2.91
C ILE A 93 -1.25 -9.39 -2.26
N ALA A 94 -0.14 -9.06 -2.93
CA ALA A 94 1.19 -9.27 -2.36
C ALA A 94 1.46 -8.30 -1.18
N PRO A 95 2.15 -8.76 -0.11
CA PRO A 95 2.52 -7.91 1.02
C PRO A 95 3.50 -6.81 0.60
N ASN A 96 3.60 -5.74 1.40
CA ASN A 96 4.53 -4.61 1.14
C ASN A 96 4.34 -3.93 -0.22
N THR A 97 3.09 -3.85 -0.68
CA THR A 97 2.69 -3.14 -1.90
C THR A 97 1.78 -1.96 -1.57
N PRO A 98 1.56 -1.01 -2.49
CA PRO A 98 0.58 0.06 -2.30
C PRO A 98 -0.83 -0.45 -1.99
N LEU A 99 -1.26 -1.55 -2.62
CA LEU A 99 -2.55 -2.17 -2.33
C LEU A 99 -2.61 -2.77 -0.92
N ALA A 100 -1.53 -3.42 -0.46
CA ALA A 100 -1.47 -3.92 0.91
C ALA A 100 -1.51 -2.78 1.94
N TYR A 101 -0.85 -1.66 1.66
CA TYR A 101 -0.88 -0.44 2.47
C TYR A 101 -2.29 0.17 2.57
N ALA A 102 -3.00 0.27 1.44
CA ALA A 102 -4.34 0.84 1.40
C ALA A 102 -5.39 -0.04 2.10
N HIS A 103 -5.24 -1.36 2.07
CA HIS A 103 -6.28 -2.28 2.53
C HIS A 103 -6.00 -3.01 3.84
N THR A 104 -4.77 -2.99 4.36
CA THR A 104 -4.44 -3.71 5.60
C THR A 104 -3.61 -2.90 6.57
N MET A 105 -3.63 -3.30 7.84
CA MET A 105 -2.77 -2.74 8.87
C MET A 105 -1.32 -3.27 8.86
N LEU A 106 -1.00 -4.24 7.99
CA LEU A 106 0.26 -4.96 8.01
C LEU A 106 1.36 -4.01 7.57
N ASP A 107 2.43 -3.93 8.37
CA ASP A 107 3.57 -3.05 8.11
C ASP A 107 3.16 -1.58 7.86
N TYR A 108 2.04 -1.15 8.44
CA TYR A 108 1.47 0.16 8.16
C TYR A 108 2.44 1.32 8.44
N VAL A 109 3.18 1.28 9.54
CA VAL A 109 4.11 2.39 9.89
C VAL A 109 5.24 2.54 8.86
N PRO A 110 6.00 1.49 8.51
CA PRO A 110 7.01 1.62 7.46
C PRO A 110 6.39 1.98 6.09
N LEU A 111 5.26 1.38 5.71
CA LEU A 111 4.61 1.66 4.42
C LEU A 111 4.01 3.08 4.37
N ALA A 112 3.47 3.61 5.47
CA ALA A 112 3.00 4.99 5.56
C ALA A 112 4.15 6.00 5.43
N ARG A 113 5.34 5.66 5.95
CA ARG A 113 6.55 6.49 5.73
C ARG A 113 7.02 6.43 4.28
N GLU A 114 6.79 5.31 3.61
CA GLU A 114 7.19 5.08 2.23
C GLU A 114 6.25 5.77 1.23
N TYR A 115 4.94 5.51 1.34
CA TYR A 115 3.91 5.96 0.41
C TYR A 115 3.21 7.25 0.83
N GLY A 116 3.32 7.64 2.10
CA GLY A 116 2.74 8.89 2.59
C GLY A 116 1.23 8.77 2.82
N LYS A 117 0.56 9.92 2.74
CA LYS A 117 -0.88 10.03 3.00
C LYS A 117 -1.67 9.52 1.80
N LEU A 118 -2.84 8.94 2.06
CA LEU A 118 -3.79 8.56 1.03
C LEU A 118 -4.66 9.77 0.65
N GLU A 119 -5.00 9.83 -0.63
CA GLU A 119 -6.03 10.71 -1.21
C GLU A 119 -7.21 9.79 -1.54
N ASP A 120 -8.37 10.04 -0.92
CA ASP A 120 -9.65 9.46 -1.34
C ASP A 120 -10.30 10.32 -2.44
#